data_AF-A0A0F0GJS3-F1
#
_entry.id   AF-A0A0F0GJS3-F1
#
_cell.length_a   1.000
_cell.length_b   1.000
_cell.length_c   1.000
_cell.angle_alpha   90.00
_cell.angle_beta   90.00
_cell.angle_gamma   90.00
#
_symmetry.space_group_name_H-M   'P 1'
#
loop_
_entity.id
_entity.type
_entity.pdbx_description
1 polymer ?
#
loop_
_entity_poly.entity_id
_entity_poly.type
_entity_poly.pdbx_seq_one_letter_code
_entity_poly.pdbx_strand_id
1 'polypeptide(L)' 'ANEAAAAGGSEVNAVRRLAGRSQFNAGNGTETGAIGATSVGPLGLFSLKHDSVDGVRDNGKMTVPNDTSNQVRALRVL' A
#
# COMPACT_ATOMS: atom_id res chain seq x y z
N ALA A 1 -5.84 12.89 4.72
CA ALA A 1 -6.46 11.83 5.55
C ALA A 1 -5.56 11.40 6.72
N ASN A 2 -4.37 10.86 6.48
CA ASN A 2 -3.49 10.40 7.57
C ASN A 2 -2.94 11.55 8.43
N GLU A 3 -2.50 12.64 7.80
CA GLU A 3 -2.09 13.86 8.49
C GLU A 3 -3.26 14.48 9.26
N ALA A 4 -4.46 14.50 8.67
CA ALA A 4 -5.67 14.97 9.36
C ALA A 4 -5.99 14.14 10.61
N ALA A 5 -5.84 12.81 10.57
CA ALA A 5 -6.02 11.96 11.75
C ALA A 5 -4.93 12.17 12.80
N ALA A 6 -3.66 12.30 12.38
CA ALA A 6 -2.55 12.59 13.27
C ALA A 6 -2.65 13.99 13.91
N ALA A 7 -3.20 14.97 13.19
CA ALA A 7 -3.43 16.34 13.64
C ALA A 7 -4.76 16.54 14.38
N GLY A 8 -5.50 15.47 14.69
CA GLY A 8 -6.77 15.53 15.42
C GLY A 8 -7.97 16.06 14.62
N GLY A 9 -7.82 16.32 13.32
CA GLY A 9 -8.89 16.76 12.41
C GLY A 9 -9.78 15.62 11.88
N SER A 10 -9.49 14.36 12.22
CA SER A 10 -10.36 13.21 11.93
C SER A 10 -10.16 12.13 12.98
N GLU A 11 -11.23 11.69 13.64
CA GLU A 11 -11.16 10.72 14.74
C GLU A 11 -10.85 9.30 14.27
N VAL A 12 -11.23 8.95 13.03
CA VAL A 12 -11.04 7.61 12.46
C VAL A 12 -10.63 7.69 10.99
N ASN A 13 -9.69 6.85 10.57
CA ASN A 13 -9.29 6.68 9.17
C ASN A 13 -9.16 5.20 8.78
N ALA A 14 -10.02 4.73 7.87
CA ALA A 14 -10.14 3.32 7.48
C ALA A 14 -9.44 2.95 6.16
N VAL A 15 -8.61 3.82 5.58
CA VAL A 15 -8.02 3.61 4.25
C VAL A 15 -6.68 2.87 4.24
N ARG A 16 -6.07 2.60 5.40
CA ARG A 16 -4.68 2.12 5.49
C ARG A 16 -4.52 0.81 6.24
N ARG A 17 -3.72 -0.09 5.67
CA ARG A 17 -3.32 -1.39 6.23
C ARG A 17 -2.32 -1.22 7.39
N LEU A 18 -2.25 -2.20 8.30
CA LEU A 18 -1.40 -2.18 9.51
C LEU A 18 0.08 -1.86 9.22
N ALA A 19 0.68 -2.49 8.20
CA ALA A 19 2.09 -2.27 7.84
C ALA A 19 2.39 -0.82 7.42
N GLY A 20 1.55 -0.25 6.56
CA GLY A 20 1.68 1.16 6.15
C GLY A 20 1.43 2.14 7.29
N ARG A 21 0.61 1.77 8.29
CA ARG A 21 0.43 2.58 9.51
C ARG A 21 1.67 2.54 10.41
N SER A 22 2.25 1.36 10.63
CA SER A 22 3.47 1.23 11.42
C SER A 22 4.63 2.05 10.82
N GLN A 23 4.80 2.00 9.50
CA GLN A 23 5.78 2.83 8.80
C GLN A 23 5.50 4.33 8.92
N PHE A 24 4.24 4.74 8.83
CA PHE A 24 3.87 6.15 9.00
C PHE A 24 4.14 6.63 10.43
N ASN A 25 3.77 5.84 11.44
CA ASN A 25 4.05 6.13 12.84
C ASN A 25 5.55 6.28 13.08
N ALA A 26 6.37 5.34 12.58
CA ALA A 26 7.82 5.39 12.69
C ALA A 26 8.43 6.60 11.95
N GLY A 27 7.91 6.95 10.78
CA GLY A 27 8.42 8.06 9.96
C GLY A 27 7.96 9.46 10.40
N ASN A 28 6.87 9.56 11.15
CA ASN A 28 6.26 10.86 11.53
C ASN A 28 6.16 11.06 13.05
N GLY A 29 6.63 10.11 13.87
CA GLY A 29 6.55 10.20 15.33
C GLY A 29 5.13 10.18 15.88
N THR A 30 4.17 9.61 15.14
CA THR A 30 2.75 9.57 15.52
C THR A 30 2.39 8.23 16.15
N GLU A 31 1.39 8.21 17.04
CA GLU A 31 0.91 6.97 17.68
C GLU A 31 -0.56 6.67 17.32
N THR A 32 -0.82 6.37 16.05
CA THR A 32 -2.16 5.97 15.61
C THR A 32 -2.41 4.46 15.82
N GLY A 33 -3.48 4.11 16.54
CA GLY A 33 -3.88 2.73 16.87
C GLY A 33 -4.78 2.05 15.83
N ALA A 34 -4.91 0.72 15.90
CA ALA A 34 -5.97 -0.03 15.23
C ALA A 34 -7.13 -0.24 16.20
N ILE A 35 -8.36 0.06 15.75
CA ILE A 35 -9.59 -0.28 16.49
C ILE A 35 -10.36 -1.46 15.87
N GLY A 36 -9.96 -1.91 14.67
CA GLY A 36 -10.56 -3.04 13.98
C GLY A 36 -10.04 -3.20 12.55
N ALA A 37 -10.30 -4.35 11.94
CA ALA A 37 -10.09 -4.60 10.52
C ALA A 37 -11.41 -4.48 9.76
N THR A 38 -11.38 -3.92 8.55
CA THR A 38 -12.57 -3.78 7.70
C THR A 38 -12.57 -4.87 6.63
N SER A 39 -11.82 -4.67 5.55
CA SER A 39 -11.75 -5.59 4.41
C SER A 39 -10.34 -5.62 3.82
N VAL A 40 -9.92 -6.76 3.27
CA VAL A 40 -8.66 -6.91 2.55
C VAL A 40 -8.94 -7.07 1.06
N GLY A 41 -8.59 -6.06 0.26
CA GLY A 41 -8.62 -6.17 -1.20
C GLY A 41 -7.46 -7.01 -1.75
N PRO A 42 -7.69 -7.88 -2.75
CA PRO A 42 -6.63 -8.61 -3.43
C PRO A 42 -5.71 -7.65 -4.18
N LEU A 43 -4.45 -8.05 -4.35
CA LEU A 43 -3.52 -7.34 -5.24
C LEU A 43 -3.62 -7.96 -6.63
N GLY A 44 -3.60 -7.10 -7.65
CA GLY A 44 -3.59 -7.51 -9.04
C GLY A 44 -2.45 -6.86 -9.80
N LEU A 45 -1.99 -7.54 -10.84
CA LEU A 45 -1.16 -6.98 -11.89
C LEU A 45 -2.08 -6.48 -13.01
N PHE A 46 -1.80 -5.28 -13.52
CA PHE A 46 -2.59 -4.66 -14.58
C PHE A 46 -1.67 -4.23 -15.71
N SER A 47 -2.13 -4.37 -16.94
CA SER A 47 -1.37 -3.99 -18.13
C SER A 47 -2.29 -3.36 -19.16
N LEU A 48 -1.79 -2.32 -19.82
CA LEU A 48 -2.42 -1.72 -21.01
C LEU A 48 -1.82 -2.26 -22.31
N LYS A 49 -0.79 -3.11 -22.22
CA LYS A 49 0.05 -3.53 -23.36
C LYS A 49 0.08 -5.04 -23.58
N HIS A 50 -0.27 -5.81 -22.57
CA HIS A 50 -0.13 -7.27 -22.55
C HIS A 50 -1.36 -7.87 -21.88
N ASP A 51 -1.90 -8.93 -22.46
CA ASP A 51 -3.08 -9.62 -21.92
C ASP A 51 -2.71 -10.70 -20.88
N SER A 52 -1.42 -11.03 -20.76
CA SER A 52 -0.89 -12.00 -19.80
C SER A 52 0.52 -11.63 -19.34
N VAL A 53 0.94 -12.24 -18.23
CA VAL A 53 2.32 -12.11 -17.68
C VAL A 53 3.34 -12.65 -18.67
N ASP A 54 3.04 -13.76 -19.35
CA ASP A 54 3.91 -14.37 -20.36
C ASP A 54 4.18 -13.46 -21.57
N GLY A 55 3.32 -12.44 -21.79
CA GLY A 55 3.53 -11.43 -22.82
C GLY A 55 4.65 -10.43 -22.50
N VAL A 56 5.13 -10.40 -21.26
CA VAL A 56 6.24 -9.53 -20.83
C VAL A 56 7.56 -10.20 -21.19
N ARG A 57 8.30 -9.61 -22.13
CA ARG A 57 9.61 -10.12 -22.56
C ARG A 57 10.65 -10.00 -21.44
N ASP A 58 11.71 -10.80 -21.53
CA ASP A 58 12.88 -10.66 -20.66
C ASP A 58 13.41 -9.21 -20.66
N ASN A 59 13.79 -8.73 -19.47
CA ASN A 59 14.13 -7.33 -19.19
C ASN A 59 12.98 -6.32 -19.40
N GLY A 60 11.74 -6.80 -19.42
CA GLY A 60 10.54 -5.98 -19.38
C GLY A 60 10.50 -5.09 -18.13
N LYS A 61 9.92 -3.89 -18.26
CA LYS A 61 9.82 -2.93 -17.16
C LYS A 61 8.44 -3.00 -16.54
N MET A 62 8.39 -3.15 -15.21
CA MET A 62 7.17 -3.07 -14.41
C MET A 62 7.28 -1.96 -13.39
N THR A 63 6.25 -1.12 -13.31
CA THR A 63 6.17 -0.04 -12.31
C THR A 63 5.69 -0.63 -10.99
N VAL A 64 6.36 -0.27 -9.88
CA VAL A 64 5.98 -0.68 -8.53
C VAL A 64 5.68 0.55 -7.66
N PRO A 65 4.85 0.41 -6.60
CA PRO A 65 4.63 1.48 -5.63
C PRO A 65 5.94 1.94 -4.97
N ASN A 66 6.02 3.22 -4.62
CA ASN A 66 7.22 3.86 -4.06
C ASN A 66 7.24 3.90 -2.51
N ASP A 67 6.18 3.45 -1.83
CA ASP A 67 6.19 3.26 -0.38
C ASP A 67 6.63 1.84 -0.01
N THR A 68 7.50 1.72 0.99
CA THR A 68 8.16 0.45 1.35
C THR A 68 7.17 -0.69 1.62
N SER A 69 6.07 -0.44 2.35
CA SER A 69 5.05 -1.45 2.65
C SER A 69 4.37 -1.99 1.39
N ASN A 70 3.96 -1.13 0.45
CA ASN A 70 3.33 -1.60 -0.79
C ASN A 70 4.35 -2.12 -1.80
N GLN A 71 5.59 -1.64 -1.79
CA GLN A 71 6.66 -2.17 -2.64
C GLN A 71 6.97 -3.64 -2.31
N VAL A 72 7.10 -3.98 -1.02
CA VAL A 72 7.29 -5.38 -0.58
C VAL A 72 6.12 -6.27 -1.03
N ARG A 73 4.90 -5.76 -1.04
CA ARG A 73 3.73 -6.52 -1.49
C ARG A 73 3.67 -6.65 -3.01
N ALA A 74 4.10 -5.63 -3.75
CA ALA A 74 4.21 -5.70 -5.21
C ALA A 74 5.21 -6.79 -5.61
N LEU A 75 6.38 -6.86 -4.96
CA LEU A 75 7.39 -7.90 -5.21
C LEU A 75 6.93 -9.33 -4.91
N ARG A 76 5.84 -9.52 -4.14
CA ARG A 76 5.24 -10.85 -3.89
C ARG A 76 4.25 -11.29 -4.97
N VAL A 77 3.84 -10.37 -5.83
CA VAL A 77 2.84 -10.59 -6.89
C VAL A 77 3.51 -10.76 -8.25
N LEU A 78 4.72 -10.22 -8.41
CA LEU A 78 5.62 -10.49 -9.54
C LEU A 78 6.19 -11.90 -9.42
#